data_AF-A0A6U4M587-F1
#
_entry.id   AF-A0A6U4M587-F1
#
_cell.length_a   1.000
_cell.length_b   1.000
_cell.length_c   1.000
_cell.angle_alpha   90.00
_cell.angle_beta   90.00
_cell.angle_gamma   90.00
#
_symmetry.space_group_name_H-M   'P 1'
#
loop_
_entity.id
_entity.type
_entity.pdbx_description
1 polymer ?
#
loop_
_entity_poly.entity_id
_entity_poly.type
_entity_poly.pdbx_seq_one_letter_code
_entity_poly.pdbx_strand_id
1 'polypeptide(L)'
;EELAALGLEPLKAELTKLGLKCGGSLEQRAKRLFETKGKLGLYEVDPSIVQGVGGANKAKNADIEKLKASKKALLKDIGLVEFEVSELAAVLKDAVKATQDQLQKKQSRTHEELQAEVENEVGDDEPESESDEEEEEKPIYNPKKVPLDWTGKPIPYWLYKLHGLNVEYSCEICGNVSYWGPRAFERHFQEWRHAHGMRCLKVPNTRAFHNITKIQDALDLFERLKQDQRKTDFDREAEEEYEDGAGNVLSKKTYQDLLRQGLL
;
A
#
# COMPACT_ATOMS: atom_id res chain seq x y z
N GLU A 1 15.15 38.54 38.90
CA GLU A 1 16.42 38.72 39.65
C GLU A 1 17.51 37.75 39.19
N GLU A 2 17.17 36.51 38.84
CA GLU A 2 18.14 35.48 38.42
C GLU A 2 18.98 35.84 37.17
N LEU A 3 18.39 36.45 36.14
CA LEU A 3 19.13 36.83 34.93
C LEU A 3 20.15 37.97 35.17
N ALA A 4 19.94 38.79 36.20
CA ALA A 4 20.86 39.87 36.56
C ALA A 4 22.13 39.34 37.24
N ALA A 5 22.03 38.19 37.92
CA ALA A 5 23.18 37.56 38.57
C ALA A 5 24.22 37.01 37.57
N LEU A 6 23.84 36.82 36.30
CA LEU A 6 24.74 36.31 35.24
C LEU A 6 25.81 37.32 34.79
N GLY A 7 25.67 38.61 35.12
CA GLY A 7 26.64 39.64 34.79
C GLY A 7 26.55 40.19 33.36
N LEU A 8 27.37 41.21 33.06
CA LEU A 8 27.23 42.04 31.86
C LEU A 8 27.64 41.35 30.54
N GLU A 9 28.70 40.54 30.57
CA GLU A 9 29.25 39.88 29.38
C GLU A 9 28.38 38.72 28.88
N PRO A 10 27.87 37.80 29.74
CA PRO A 10 26.98 36.72 29.29
C PRO A 10 25.66 37.25 28.72
N LEU A 11 25.06 38.25 29.37
CA LEU A 11 23.84 38.90 28.87
C LEU A 11 24.08 39.60 27.53
N LYS A 12 25.26 40.20 27.34
CA LYS A 12 25.64 40.82 26.06
C LYS A 12 25.77 39.76 24.97
N ALA A 13 26.43 38.63 25.24
CA ALA A 13 26.60 37.55 24.28
C ALA A 13 25.24 37.00 23.81
N GLU A 14 24.33 36.69 24.74
CA GLU A 14 23.01 36.16 24.41
C GLU A 14 22.11 37.18 23.69
N LEU A 15 22.09 38.45 24.14
CA LEU A 15 21.35 39.49 23.42
C LEU A 15 21.87 39.71 22.00
N THR A 16 23.19 39.65 21.80
CA THR A 16 23.79 39.84 20.46
C THR A 16 23.50 38.64 19.56
N LYS A 17 23.55 37.41 20.10
CA LYS A 17 23.18 36.18 19.42
C LYS A 17 21.71 36.17 18.98
N LEU A 18 20.82 36.75 19.79
CA LEU A 18 19.40 36.92 19.50
C LEU A 18 19.10 38.19 18.67
N GLY A 19 20.10 39.00 18.28
CA GLY A 19 19.88 40.20 17.47
C GLY A 19 19.22 41.38 18.21
N LEU A 20 19.28 41.41 19.55
CA LEU A 20 18.67 42.42 20.43
C LEU A 20 19.68 43.46 20.92
N LYS A 21 19.21 44.69 21.19
CA LYS A 21 20.05 45.82 21.62
C LYS A 21 20.72 45.55 22.96
N CYS A 22 22.04 45.65 22.99
CA CYS A 22 22.87 45.39 24.17
C CYS A 22 23.30 46.66 24.95
N GLY A 23 22.81 47.86 24.61
CA GLY A 23 23.16 49.11 25.32
C GLY A 23 22.36 49.34 26.63
N GLY A 24 22.94 50.01 27.64
CA GLY A 24 22.26 50.35 28.90
C GLY A 24 22.69 49.52 30.11
N SER A 25 21.93 49.63 31.21
CA SER A 25 22.26 48.98 32.49
C SER A 25 22.02 47.46 32.47
N LEU A 26 22.64 46.76 33.41
CA LEU A 26 22.53 45.30 33.56
C LEU A 26 21.05 44.85 33.67
N GLU A 27 20.25 45.56 34.45
CA GLU A 27 18.81 45.29 34.60
C GLU A 27 18.04 45.48 33.29
N GLN A 28 18.39 46.50 32.50
CA GLN A 28 17.75 46.75 31.21
C GLN A 28 18.09 45.65 30.20
N ARG A 29 19.30 45.10 30.23
CA ARG A 29 19.69 43.94 29.41
C ARG A 29 18.91 42.68 29.82
N ALA A 30 18.84 42.41 31.12
CA ALA A 30 18.11 41.27 31.66
C ALA A 30 16.61 41.33 31.33
N LYS A 31 15.99 42.53 31.40
CA LYS A 31 14.59 42.74 31.02
C LYS A 31 14.32 42.41 29.54
N ARG A 32 15.17 42.89 28.62
CA ARG A 32 15.04 42.60 27.18
C ARG A 32 15.21 41.13 26.85
N LEU A 33 16.12 40.44 27.54
CA LEU A 33 16.29 39.00 27.37
C LEU A 33 15.11 38.23 27.96
N PHE A 34 14.54 38.70 29.06
CA PHE A 34 13.36 38.09 29.67
C PHE A 34 12.11 38.23 28.78
N GLU A 35 11.99 39.33 28.04
CA GLU A 35 10.88 39.56 27.09
C GLU A 35 10.85 38.59 25.90
N THR A 36 11.92 37.82 25.65
CA THR A 36 11.91 36.74 24.65
C THR A 36 11.42 35.41 25.22
N LYS A 37 11.16 35.32 26.54
CA LYS A 37 10.70 34.09 27.19
C LYS A 37 9.30 33.71 26.70
N GLY A 38 9.16 32.49 26.20
CA GLY A 38 7.89 31.97 25.66
C GLY A 38 7.55 32.48 24.26
N LYS A 39 8.45 33.25 23.64
CA LYS A 39 8.28 33.77 22.28
C LYS A 39 9.14 32.98 21.31
N LEU A 40 8.55 32.54 20.21
CA LEU A 40 9.19 31.65 19.23
C LEU A 40 10.09 32.39 18.24
N GLY A 41 10.07 33.73 18.24
CA GLY A 41 11.00 34.52 17.43
C GLY A 41 10.94 36.03 17.64
N LEU A 42 11.90 36.73 17.02
CA LEU A 42 12.11 38.19 17.08
C LEU A 42 10.88 39.05 16.69
N TYR A 43 9.91 38.45 16.00
CA TYR A 43 8.68 39.12 15.56
C TYR A 43 7.66 39.33 16.68
N GLU A 44 7.72 38.55 17.77
CA GLU A 44 6.84 38.69 18.95
C GLU A 44 7.44 39.64 20.00
N VAL A 45 8.68 40.10 19.78
CA VAL A 45 9.43 41.01 20.65
C VAL A 45 9.24 42.45 20.16
N ASP A 46 9.25 43.42 21.08
CA ASP A 46 9.06 44.82 20.72
C ASP A 46 10.13 45.30 19.72
N PRO A 47 9.75 45.85 18.56
CA PRO A 47 10.69 46.27 17.52
C PRO A 47 11.73 47.29 17.98
N SER A 48 11.39 48.09 19.01
CA SER A 48 12.28 49.07 19.64
C SER A 48 13.53 48.44 20.28
N ILE A 49 13.50 47.13 20.55
CA ILE A 49 14.50 46.38 21.30
C ILE A 49 15.44 45.60 20.38
N VAL A 50 15.09 45.43 19.11
CA VAL A 50 15.89 44.73 18.09
C VAL A 50 17.01 45.64 17.56
N GLN A 51 18.20 45.11 17.27
CA GLN A 51 19.32 45.89 16.72
C GLN A 51 19.06 46.33 15.27
N GLY A 52 19.49 47.56 14.89
CA GLY A 52 19.53 48.01 13.49
C GLY A 52 18.29 48.74 12.93
N VAL A 53 17.47 49.37 13.77
CA VAL A 53 16.22 50.08 13.36
C VAL A 53 16.44 51.44 12.66
N GLY A 54 17.64 51.68 12.09
CA GLY A 54 17.93 52.88 11.32
C GLY A 54 17.77 52.66 9.81
N GLY A 55 16.68 53.14 9.22
CA GLY A 55 16.55 53.44 7.78
C GLY A 55 16.33 52.29 6.78
N ALA A 56 16.86 51.09 6.99
CA ALA A 56 16.87 50.03 5.95
C ALA A 56 15.73 48.98 6.02
N ASN A 57 14.79 49.07 6.98
CA ASN A 57 13.92 47.95 7.37
C ASN A 57 12.42 48.06 7.02
N LYS A 58 11.98 48.97 6.13
CA LYS A 58 10.57 48.95 5.68
C LYS A 58 10.20 47.62 4.99
N ALA A 59 11.12 47.06 4.20
CA ALA A 59 10.95 45.76 3.56
C ALA A 59 10.95 44.60 4.57
N LYS A 60 11.91 44.56 5.52
CA LYS A 60 11.98 43.50 6.53
C LYS A 60 10.82 43.52 7.54
N ASN A 61 10.28 44.69 7.87
CA ASN A 61 9.06 44.79 8.70
C ASN A 61 7.82 44.30 7.94
N ALA A 62 7.73 44.53 6.62
CA ALA A 62 6.64 44.01 5.80
C ALA A 62 6.69 42.48 5.68
N ASP A 63 7.89 41.90 5.62
CA ASP A 63 8.06 40.43 5.61
C ASP A 63 7.70 39.79 6.95
N ILE A 64 8.02 40.47 8.06
CA ILE A 64 7.61 40.04 9.42
C ILE A 64 6.08 40.13 9.59
N GLU A 65 5.45 41.20 9.13
CA GLU A 65 3.99 41.35 9.12
C GLU A 65 3.30 40.27 8.29
N LYS A 66 3.84 39.93 7.11
CA LYS A 66 3.34 38.83 6.27
C LYS A 66 3.46 37.48 6.96
N LEU A 67 4.59 37.20 7.64
CA LEU A 67 4.77 35.97 8.41
C LEU A 67 3.80 35.88 9.59
N LYS A 68 3.53 36.99 10.30
CA LYS A 68 2.50 37.05 11.34
C LYS A 68 1.11 36.79 10.79
N ALA A 69 0.76 37.39 9.65
CA ALA A 69 -0.54 37.19 9.01
C ALA A 69 -0.71 35.74 8.55
N SER A 70 0.33 35.16 7.94
CA SER A 70 0.34 33.76 7.51
C SER A 70 0.23 32.79 8.69
N LYS A 71 0.95 33.04 9.80
CA LYS A 71 0.87 32.20 11.00
C LYS A 71 -0.48 32.34 11.69
N LYS A 72 -1.08 33.53 11.70
CA LYS A 72 -2.43 33.77 12.23
C LYS A 72 -3.50 33.05 11.39
N ALA A 73 -3.34 33.03 10.07
CA ALA A 73 -4.21 32.24 9.19
C ALA A 73 -4.08 30.74 9.50
N LEU A 74 -2.84 30.23 9.59
CA LEU A 74 -2.59 28.82 9.92
C LEU A 74 -3.14 28.41 11.29
N LEU A 75 -2.98 29.27 12.32
CA LEU A 75 -3.58 29.03 13.65
C LEU A 75 -5.11 29.04 13.62
N LYS A 76 -5.71 29.88 12.77
CA LYS A 76 -7.16 29.88 12.57
C LYS A 76 -7.62 28.59 11.91
N ASP A 77 -6.89 28.11 10.90
CA ASP A 77 -7.23 26.87 10.20
C ASP A 77 -7.09 25.66 11.13
N ILE A 78 -6.04 25.61 11.96
CA ILE A 78 -5.90 24.58 13.00
C ILE A 78 -7.07 24.63 13.99
N GLY A 79 -7.42 25.81 14.49
CA GLY A 79 -8.53 25.96 15.43
C GLY A 79 -9.89 25.55 14.84
N LEU A 80 -10.10 25.74 13.53
CA LEU A 80 -11.29 25.25 12.84
C LEU A 80 -11.31 23.72 12.79
N VAL A 81 -10.20 23.08 12.41
CA VAL A 81 -10.10 21.62 12.37
C VAL A 81 -10.27 21.01 13.77
N GLU A 82 -9.68 21.61 14.81
CA GLU A 82 -9.86 21.15 16.19
C GLU A 82 -11.33 21.20 16.61
N PHE A 83 -12.05 22.27 16.25
CA PHE A 83 -13.47 22.40 16.51
C PHE A 83 -14.30 21.35 15.75
N GLU A 84 -14.04 21.18 14.45
CA GLU A 84 -14.73 20.17 13.62
C GLU A 84 -14.52 18.76 14.16
N VAL A 85 -13.28 18.40 14.53
CA VAL A 85 -12.96 17.10 15.12
C VAL A 85 -13.68 16.91 16.45
N SER A 86 -13.75 17.96 17.28
CA SER A 86 -14.45 17.92 18.56
C SER A 86 -15.95 17.66 18.40
N GLU A 87 -16.61 18.36 17.47
CA GLU A 87 -18.03 18.17 17.18
C GLU A 87 -18.31 16.80 16.56
N LEU A 88 -17.50 16.36 15.59
CA LEU A 88 -17.63 15.02 15.00
C LEU A 88 -17.40 13.92 16.04
N ALA A 89 -16.45 14.08 16.95
CA ALA A 89 -16.22 13.14 18.05
C ALA A 89 -17.39 13.10 19.04
N ALA A 90 -18.10 14.22 19.24
CA ALA A 90 -19.31 14.26 20.07
C ALA A 90 -20.46 13.49 19.41
N VAL A 91 -20.67 13.66 18.10
CA VAL A 91 -21.71 12.95 17.33
C VAL A 91 -21.40 11.45 17.22
N LEU A 92 -20.14 11.08 16.98
CA LEU A 92 -19.69 9.70 16.78
C LEU A 92 -19.29 9.00 18.09
N LYS A 93 -19.62 9.55 19.25
CA LYS A 93 -19.19 9.04 20.56
C LYS A 93 -19.54 7.57 20.77
N ASP A 94 -20.71 7.15 20.31
CA ASP A 94 -21.16 5.76 20.46
C ASP A 94 -20.41 4.81 19.52
N ALA A 95 -20.11 5.23 18.29
CA ALA A 95 -19.26 4.47 17.36
C ALA A 95 -17.82 4.36 17.87
N VAL A 96 -17.27 5.42 18.48
CA VAL A 96 -15.94 5.39 19.10
C VAL A 96 -15.90 4.42 20.28
N LYS A 97 -16.94 4.38 21.13
CA LYS A 97 -17.02 3.38 22.19
C LYS A 97 -17.14 1.97 21.65
N ALA A 98 -17.98 1.75 20.63
CA ALA A 98 -18.14 0.45 20.00
C ALA A 98 -16.81 -0.08 19.42
N THR A 99 -16.01 0.80 18.80
CA THR A 99 -14.69 0.41 18.29
C THR A 99 -13.67 0.14 19.41
N GLN A 100 -13.71 0.90 20.51
CA GLN A 100 -12.89 0.62 21.70
C GLN A 100 -13.24 -0.74 22.31
N ASP A 101 -14.53 -1.05 22.47
CA ASP A 101 -14.99 -2.32 23.00
C ASP A 101 -14.62 -3.49 22.06
N GLN A 102 -14.71 -3.29 20.74
CA GLN A 102 -14.27 -4.29 19.76
C GLN A 102 -12.76 -4.54 19.82
N LEU A 103 -11.95 -3.50 20.02
CA LEU A 103 -10.50 -3.66 20.21
C LEU A 103 -10.18 -4.43 21.49
N GLN A 104 -10.88 -4.16 22.59
CA GLN A 104 -10.72 -4.93 23.83
C GLN A 104 -11.08 -6.41 23.64
N LYS A 105 -12.17 -6.70 22.93
CA LYS A 105 -12.55 -8.08 22.57
C LYS A 105 -11.48 -8.75 21.71
N LYS A 106 -10.97 -8.07 20.67
CA LYS A 106 -9.89 -8.58 19.81
C LYS A 106 -8.60 -8.87 20.59
N GLN A 107 -8.29 -8.10 21.64
CA GLN A 107 -7.12 -8.36 22.50
C GLN A 107 -7.24 -9.63 23.35
N SER A 108 -8.45 -10.05 23.71
CA SER A 108 -8.68 -11.26 24.52
C SER A 108 -8.81 -12.56 23.70
N ARG A 109 -8.84 -12.47 22.37
CA ARG A 109 -9.16 -13.59 21.49
C ARG A 109 -7.95 -14.41 21.07
N THR A 110 -8.22 -15.67 20.77
CA THR A 110 -7.24 -16.58 20.20
C THR A 110 -7.07 -16.36 18.68
N HIS A 111 -6.00 -16.88 18.11
CA HIS A 111 -5.68 -16.72 16.70
C HIS A 111 -6.76 -17.31 15.76
N GLU A 112 -7.36 -18.44 16.13
CA GLU A 112 -8.43 -19.08 15.34
C GLU A 112 -9.72 -18.25 15.35
N GLU A 113 -10.08 -17.67 16.49
CA GLU A 113 -11.25 -16.77 16.61
C GLU A 113 -11.05 -15.45 15.84
N LEU A 114 -9.82 -14.93 15.79
CA LEU A 114 -9.47 -13.75 14.99
C LEU A 114 -9.56 -14.04 13.48
N GLN A 115 -9.13 -15.22 13.04
CA GLN A 115 -9.25 -15.63 11.63
C GLN A 115 -10.71 -15.78 11.23
N ALA A 116 -11.54 -16.43 12.06
CA ALA A 116 -12.97 -16.58 11.79
C ALA A 116 -13.72 -15.23 11.73
N GLU A 117 -13.35 -14.25 12.56
CA GLU A 117 -13.94 -12.91 12.46
C GLU A 117 -13.55 -12.17 11.18
N VAL A 118 -12.31 -12.30 10.72
CA VAL A 118 -11.89 -11.70 9.44
C VAL A 118 -12.62 -12.37 8.28
N GLU A 119 -12.81 -13.69 8.33
CA GLU A 119 -13.61 -14.41 7.33
C GLU A 119 -15.08 -13.97 7.34
N ASN A 120 -15.67 -13.74 8.52
CA ASN A 120 -17.04 -13.23 8.63
C ASN A 120 -17.17 -11.74 8.24
N GLU A 121 -16.23 -10.87 8.62
CA GLU A 121 -16.19 -9.44 8.21
C GLU A 121 -15.98 -9.30 6.69
N VAL A 122 -15.26 -10.23 6.06
CA VAL A 122 -15.07 -10.27 4.60
C VAL A 122 -16.24 -10.98 3.89
N GLY A 123 -16.93 -11.89 4.58
CA GLY A 123 -18.14 -12.55 4.10
C GLY A 123 -19.39 -11.66 4.09
N ASP A 124 -19.43 -10.60 4.90
CA ASP A 124 -20.52 -9.60 4.92
C ASP A 124 -20.47 -8.63 3.70
N ASP A 125 -19.39 -8.67 2.92
CA ASP A 125 -19.27 -8.05 1.59
C ASP A 125 -19.61 -9.03 0.44
N GLU A 126 -19.93 -10.31 0.74
CA GLU A 126 -20.70 -11.15 -0.18
C GLU A 126 -22.19 -10.85 0.04
N PRO A 127 -22.97 -10.53 -1.01
CA PRO A 127 -24.39 -10.31 -0.84
C PRO A 127 -25.01 -11.58 -0.26
N GLU A 128 -25.66 -11.47 0.91
CA GLU A 128 -26.60 -12.46 1.43
C GLU A 128 -27.56 -12.88 0.32
N SER A 129 -27.30 -14.03 -0.30
CA SER A 129 -28.32 -14.76 -1.04
C SER A 129 -29.22 -15.46 -0.03
N GLU A 130 -30.04 -14.67 0.67
CA GLU A 130 -31.26 -15.14 1.31
C GLU A 130 -32.20 -15.63 0.20
N SER A 131 -32.60 -16.88 0.33
CA SER A 131 -33.44 -17.61 -0.61
C SER A 131 -34.89 -17.08 -0.64
N ASP A 132 -35.38 -16.85 -1.85
CA ASP A 132 -36.79 -16.84 -2.27
C ASP A 132 -37.79 -15.95 -1.50
N GLU A 133 -37.82 -14.66 -1.85
CA GLU A 133 -39.08 -14.00 -2.19
C GLU A 133 -38.88 -13.18 -3.49
N GLU A 134 -39.74 -13.44 -4.47
CA GLU A 134 -39.73 -12.94 -5.83
C GLU A 134 -39.96 -11.41 -5.93
N GLU A 135 -38.96 -10.60 -5.62
CA GLU A 135 -38.86 -9.24 -6.17
C GLU A 135 -37.87 -9.24 -7.32
N GLU A 136 -38.40 -9.39 -8.54
CA GLU A 136 -37.72 -9.05 -9.78
C GLU A 136 -37.11 -7.65 -9.66
N GLU A 137 -35.84 -7.60 -9.28
CA GLU A 137 -35.01 -6.41 -9.41
C GLU A 137 -34.93 -6.13 -10.91
N LYS A 138 -35.86 -5.27 -11.37
CA LYS A 138 -36.08 -4.97 -12.78
C LYS A 138 -34.72 -4.77 -13.43
N PRO A 139 -34.34 -5.60 -14.42
CA PRO A 139 -33.08 -5.42 -15.13
C PRO A 139 -33.05 -3.98 -15.60
N ILE A 140 -32.06 -3.19 -15.14
CA ILE A 140 -31.87 -1.84 -15.62
C ILE A 140 -31.84 -1.94 -17.14
N TYR A 141 -32.90 -1.45 -17.77
CA TYR A 141 -33.08 -1.59 -19.21
C TYR A 141 -31.91 -0.88 -19.87
N ASN A 142 -30.97 -1.68 -20.38
CA ASN A 142 -29.81 -1.25 -21.14
C ASN A 142 -30.11 -1.49 -22.64
N PRO A 143 -30.93 -0.62 -23.27
CA PRO A 143 -31.39 -0.79 -24.64
C PRO A 143 -30.26 -0.87 -25.67
N LYS A 144 -29.04 -0.46 -25.29
CA LYS A 144 -27.85 -0.46 -26.15
C LYS A 144 -26.80 -1.50 -25.79
N LYS A 145 -27.04 -2.37 -24.78
CA LYS A 145 -26.09 -3.39 -24.30
C LYS A 145 -24.65 -2.88 -24.14
N VAL A 146 -24.48 -1.63 -23.70
CA VAL A 146 -23.15 -1.05 -23.47
C VAL A 146 -22.68 -1.47 -22.07
N PRO A 147 -21.43 -1.92 -21.88
CA PRO A 147 -20.94 -2.25 -20.54
C PRO A 147 -21.05 -1.06 -19.61
N LEU A 148 -21.60 -1.31 -18.43
CA LEU A 148 -21.70 -0.33 -17.36
C LEU A 148 -20.34 -0.23 -16.66
N ASP A 149 -20.02 0.97 -16.18
CA ASP A 149 -18.89 1.14 -15.29
C ASP A 149 -19.21 0.59 -13.88
N TRP A 150 -18.20 0.58 -13.02
CA TRP A 150 -18.31 0.26 -11.60
C TRP A 150 -19.21 1.23 -10.81
N THR A 151 -19.70 2.30 -11.46
CA THR A 151 -20.65 3.27 -10.89
C THR A 151 -22.09 3.09 -11.41
N GLY A 152 -22.34 2.04 -12.23
CA GLY A 152 -23.64 1.77 -12.83
C GLY A 152 -24.04 2.73 -13.95
N LYS A 153 -23.11 3.56 -14.46
CA LYS A 153 -23.32 4.47 -15.58
C LYS A 153 -22.82 3.86 -16.89
N PRO A 154 -23.45 4.15 -18.04
CA PRO A 154 -22.99 3.65 -19.33
C PRO A 154 -21.64 4.27 -19.69
N ILE A 155 -20.64 3.42 -19.95
CA ILE A 155 -19.29 3.85 -20.36
C ILE A 155 -19.37 4.62 -21.70
N PRO A 156 -18.73 5.79 -21.83
CA PRO A 156 -18.68 6.51 -23.10
C PRO A 156 -18.12 5.65 -24.24
N TYR A 157 -18.73 5.71 -25.42
CA TYR A 157 -18.43 4.82 -26.55
C TYR A 157 -16.98 4.87 -27.04
N TRP A 158 -16.34 6.04 -26.95
CA TRP A 158 -14.92 6.22 -27.29
C TRP A 158 -14.00 5.51 -26.30
N LEU A 159 -14.34 5.50 -25.01
CA LEU A 159 -13.58 4.85 -23.95
C LEU A 159 -13.72 3.32 -24.04
N TYR A 160 -14.94 2.87 -24.35
CA TYR A 160 -15.27 1.48 -24.67
C TYR A 160 -14.43 0.94 -25.84
N LYS A 161 -14.32 1.71 -26.93
CA LYS A 161 -13.53 1.36 -28.12
C LYS A 161 -12.01 1.47 -27.90
N LEU A 162 -11.57 2.44 -27.10
CA LEU A 162 -10.16 2.65 -26.77
C LEU A 162 -9.58 1.51 -25.93
N HIS A 163 -10.33 1.04 -24.93
CA HIS A 163 -9.90 -0.04 -24.05
C HIS A 163 -10.25 -1.44 -24.57
N GLY A 164 -10.87 -1.54 -25.75
CA GLY A 164 -11.19 -2.82 -26.39
C GLY A 164 -12.23 -3.64 -25.64
N LEU A 165 -13.09 -3.02 -24.83
CA LEU A 165 -14.17 -3.72 -24.11
C LEU A 165 -15.22 -4.32 -25.07
N ASN A 166 -15.16 -4.00 -26.36
CA ASN A 166 -16.03 -4.51 -27.41
C ASN A 166 -15.57 -5.83 -28.03
N VAL A 167 -14.40 -6.32 -27.63
CA VAL A 167 -13.88 -7.59 -28.11
C VAL A 167 -14.21 -8.66 -27.08
N GLU A 168 -14.97 -9.66 -27.53
CA GLU A 168 -15.32 -10.83 -26.74
C GLU A 168 -14.19 -11.87 -26.84
N TYR A 169 -13.77 -12.38 -25.69
CA TYR A 169 -12.80 -13.46 -25.58
C TYR A 169 -13.41 -14.62 -24.79
N SER A 170 -13.47 -15.81 -25.37
CA SER A 170 -13.98 -17.01 -24.71
C SER A 170 -12.84 -17.90 -24.19
N CYS A 171 -12.98 -18.43 -22.97
CA CYS A 171 -12.04 -19.40 -22.40
C CYS A 171 -12.72 -20.77 -22.19
N GLU A 172 -12.23 -21.80 -22.88
CA GLU A 172 -12.78 -23.18 -22.84
C GLU A 172 -12.47 -23.86 -21.50
N ILE A 173 -11.26 -23.66 -20.97
CA ILE A 173 -10.82 -24.20 -19.67
C ILE A 173 -11.73 -23.73 -18.52
N CYS A 174 -12.31 -22.54 -18.64
CA CYS A 174 -13.26 -21.98 -17.66
C CYS A 174 -14.73 -22.37 -17.92
N GLY A 175 -15.02 -23.29 -18.85
CA GLY A 175 -16.38 -23.67 -19.23
C GLY A 175 -17.03 -22.73 -20.25
N ASN A 176 -16.27 -22.25 -21.24
CA ASN A 176 -16.72 -21.32 -22.29
C ASN A 176 -17.27 -19.99 -21.77
N VAL A 177 -16.70 -19.48 -20.69
CA VAL A 177 -17.04 -18.16 -20.15
C VAL A 177 -16.47 -17.08 -21.08
N SER A 178 -17.32 -16.11 -21.44
CA SER A 178 -16.99 -14.95 -22.26
C SER A 178 -16.50 -13.80 -21.37
N TYR A 179 -15.31 -13.28 -21.65
CA TYR A 179 -14.71 -12.10 -21.03
C TYR A 179 -14.70 -10.93 -22.02
N TRP A 180 -15.06 -9.74 -21.53
CA TRP A 180 -15.13 -8.52 -22.35
C TRP A 180 -13.85 -7.70 -22.20
N GLY A 181 -13.08 -7.66 -23.27
CA GLY A 181 -11.86 -6.88 -23.40
C GLY A 181 -10.58 -7.54 -22.86
N PRO A 182 -9.40 -7.07 -23.33
CA PRO A 182 -8.13 -7.73 -23.08
C PRO A 182 -7.73 -7.77 -21.60
N ARG A 183 -8.00 -6.70 -20.85
CA ARG A 183 -7.58 -6.60 -19.44
C ARG A 183 -8.36 -7.54 -18.52
N ALA A 184 -9.67 -7.69 -18.76
CA ALA A 184 -10.49 -8.67 -18.03
C ALA A 184 -10.04 -10.09 -18.36
N PHE A 185 -9.74 -10.34 -19.64
CA PHE A 185 -9.19 -11.60 -20.10
C PHE A 185 -7.77 -11.87 -19.58
N GLU A 186 -6.88 -10.90 -19.40
CA GLU A 186 -5.58 -11.20 -18.77
C GLU A 186 -5.71 -11.50 -17.27
N ARG A 187 -6.65 -10.84 -16.59
CA ARG A 187 -6.90 -11.06 -15.16
C ARG A 187 -7.46 -12.45 -14.88
N HIS A 188 -8.29 -12.99 -15.76
CA HIS A 188 -8.94 -14.29 -15.51
C HIS A 188 -7.97 -15.46 -15.32
N PHE A 189 -6.75 -15.41 -15.89
CA PHE A 189 -5.73 -16.45 -15.69
C PHE A 189 -5.28 -16.60 -14.22
N GLN A 190 -5.39 -15.52 -13.44
CA GLN A 190 -5.06 -15.50 -12.01
C GLN A 190 -6.29 -15.74 -11.12
N GLU A 191 -7.50 -15.72 -11.69
CA GLU A 191 -8.72 -15.95 -10.95
C GLU A 191 -8.86 -17.43 -10.55
N TRP A 192 -9.53 -17.67 -9.42
CA TRP A 192 -9.71 -19.02 -8.87
C TRP A 192 -10.37 -19.96 -9.88
N ARG A 193 -11.33 -19.48 -10.69
CA ARG A 193 -12.04 -20.30 -11.68
C ARG A 193 -11.09 -20.92 -12.70
N HIS A 194 -10.14 -20.14 -13.24
CA HIS A 194 -9.17 -20.65 -14.20
C HIS A 194 -8.16 -21.59 -13.53
N ALA A 195 -7.67 -21.22 -12.35
CA ALA A 195 -6.77 -22.07 -11.57
C ALA A 195 -7.42 -23.41 -11.21
N HIS A 196 -8.72 -23.42 -10.91
CA HIS A 196 -9.50 -24.63 -10.65
C HIS A 196 -9.64 -25.48 -11.92
N GLY A 197 -9.98 -24.87 -13.07
CA GLY A 197 -10.02 -25.56 -14.36
C GLY A 197 -8.69 -26.24 -14.71
N MET A 198 -7.58 -25.53 -14.53
CA MET A 198 -6.23 -26.08 -14.72
C MET A 198 -5.93 -27.24 -13.75
N ARG A 199 -6.36 -27.13 -12.49
CA ARG A 199 -6.21 -28.21 -11.49
C ARG A 199 -7.00 -29.46 -11.87
N CYS A 200 -8.21 -29.32 -12.41
CA CYS A 200 -9.01 -30.44 -12.92
C CYS A 200 -8.32 -31.16 -14.10
N LEU A 201 -7.63 -30.40 -14.96
CA LEU A 201 -6.83 -30.94 -16.07
C LEU A 201 -5.48 -31.54 -15.63
N LYS A 202 -5.10 -31.40 -14.35
CA LYS A 202 -3.79 -31.79 -13.79
C LYS A 202 -2.61 -31.07 -14.44
N VAL A 203 -2.84 -29.87 -14.96
CA VAL A 203 -1.79 -29.00 -15.52
C VAL A 203 -1.48 -27.91 -14.47
N PRO A 204 -0.20 -27.65 -14.14
CA PRO A 204 0.14 -26.61 -13.19
C PRO A 204 -0.14 -25.22 -13.78
N ASN A 205 -0.83 -24.34 -13.03
CA ASN A 205 -1.11 -22.96 -13.45
C ASN A 205 0.14 -22.07 -13.32
N THR A 206 1.08 -22.23 -14.26
CA THR A 206 2.29 -21.39 -14.36
C THR A 206 2.14 -20.37 -15.48
N ARG A 207 3.03 -19.35 -15.50
CA ARG A 207 3.06 -18.33 -16.55
C ARG A 207 3.24 -18.90 -17.97
N ALA A 208 3.78 -20.11 -18.11
CA ALA A 208 3.93 -20.77 -19.41
C ALA A 208 2.57 -21.08 -20.06
N PHE A 209 1.50 -21.20 -19.25
CA PHE A 209 0.14 -21.49 -19.71
C PHE A 209 -0.74 -20.24 -19.83
N HIS A 210 -0.19 -19.03 -19.63
CA HIS A 210 -0.93 -17.80 -19.90
C HIS A 210 -1.27 -17.70 -21.40
N ASN A 211 -2.44 -17.14 -21.70
CA ASN A 211 -3.01 -17.01 -23.06
C ASN A 211 -3.48 -18.31 -23.72
N ILE A 212 -3.49 -19.44 -23.00
CA ILE A 212 -4.06 -20.68 -23.51
C ILE A 212 -5.52 -20.76 -23.09
N THR A 213 -6.43 -20.82 -24.07
CA THR A 213 -7.87 -20.90 -23.82
C THR A 213 -8.43 -22.29 -24.05
N LYS A 214 -7.87 -23.04 -25.01
CA LYS A 214 -8.33 -24.36 -25.40
C LYS A 214 -7.74 -25.43 -24.51
N ILE A 215 -8.55 -26.44 -24.22
CA ILE A 215 -8.14 -27.56 -23.35
C ILE A 215 -7.07 -28.41 -24.05
N GLN A 216 -7.25 -28.69 -25.34
CA GLN A 216 -6.30 -29.51 -26.11
C GLN A 216 -4.90 -28.86 -26.17
N ASP A 217 -4.85 -27.56 -26.46
CA ASP A 217 -3.59 -26.82 -26.58
C ASP A 217 -2.82 -26.82 -25.24
N ALA A 218 -3.52 -26.75 -24.11
CA ALA A 218 -2.92 -26.82 -22.78
C ALA A 218 -2.29 -28.19 -22.50
N LEU A 219 -2.97 -29.27 -22.90
CA LEU A 219 -2.45 -30.64 -22.76
C LEU A 219 -1.24 -30.87 -23.65
N ASP A 220 -1.30 -30.46 -24.91
CA ASP A 220 -0.20 -30.60 -25.88
C ASP A 220 1.05 -29.85 -25.42
N LEU A 221 0.89 -28.63 -24.89
CA LEU A 221 2.00 -27.86 -24.34
C LEU A 221 2.59 -28.53 -23.10
N PHE A 222 1.73 -29.05 -22.22
CA PHE A 222 2.18 -29.74 -21.01
C PHE A 222 2.98 -31.00 -21.32
N GLU A 223 2.56 -31.78 -22.32
CA GLU A 223 3.32 -32.95 -22.78
C GLU A 223 4.68 -32.57 -23.35
N ARG A 224 4.77 -31.50 -24.16
CA ARG A 224 6.04 -31.01 -24.70
C ARG A 224 6.98 -30.54 -23.59
N LEU A 225 6.49 -29.72 -22.66
CA LEU A 225 7.28 -29.25 -21.52
C LEU A 225 7.77 -30.40 -20.65
N LYS A 226 6.94 -31.43 -20.44
CA LYS A 226 7.33 -32.62 -19.69
C LYS A 226 8.41 -33.44 -20.41
N GLN A 227 8.36 -33.53 -21.73
CA GLN A 227 9.40 -34.21 -22.51
C GLN A 227 10.72 -33.42 -22.48
N ASP A 228 10.67 -32.11 -22.58
CA ASP A 228 11.86 -31.27 -22.52
C ASP A 228 12.47 -31.27 -21.13
N GLN A 229 11.64 -31.21 -20.09
CA GLN A 229 12.10 -31.34 -18.70
C GLN A 229 12.76 -32.70 -18.45
N ARG A 230 12.20 -33.79 -18.96
CA ARG A 230 12.82 -35.13 -18.88
C ARG A 230 14.18 -35.24 -19.59
N LYS A 231 14.44 -34.42 -20.62
CA LYS A 231 15.75 -34.37 -21.29
C LYS A 231 16.76 -33.52 -20.52
N THR A 232 16.30 -32.54 -19.75
CA THR A 232 17.17 -31.67 -18.94
C THR A 232 17.43 -32.23 -17.56
N ASP A 233 16.49 -33.00 -17.01
CA ASP A 233 16.61 -33.64 -15.72
C ASP A 233 17.63 -34.78 -15.84
N PHE A 234 18.83 -34.55 -15.29
CA PHE A 234 19.89 -35.55 -15.21
C PHE A 234 19.40 -36.76 -14.43
N ASP A 235 19.27 -37.90 -15.10
CA ASP A 235 18.90 -39.15 -14.44
C ASP A 235 20.13 -39.75 -13.78
N ARG A 236 20.28 -39.49 -12.49
CA ARG A 236 21.41 -39.98 -11.69
C ARG A 236 21.57 -41.51 -11.73
N GLU A 237 20.52 -42.29 -11.96
CA GLU A 237 20.69 -43.75 -12.03
C GLU A 237 21.24 -44.21 -13.38
N ALA A 238 20.85 -43.53 -14.46
CA ALA A 238 21.23 -43.88 -15.82
C ALA A 238 22.52 -43.17 -16.31
N GLU A 239 22.73 -41.93 -15.88
CA GLU A 239 23.76 -41.01 -16.39
C GLU A 239 24.94 -40.80 -15.42
N GLU A 240 24.87 -41.30 -14.17
CA GLU A 240 26.02 -41.28 -13.24
C GLU A 240 27.00 -42.39 -13.62
N GLU A 241 28.17 -41.99 -14.13
CA GLU A 241 29.24 -42.87 -14.57
C GLU A 241 30.24 -43.16 -13.43
N TYR A 242 30.62 -44.42 -13.27
CA TYR A 242 31.64 -44.91 -12.35
C TYR A 242 32.77 -45.57 -13.13
N GLU A 243 34.02 -45.31 -12.73
CA GLU A 243 35.19 -45.98 -13.28
C GLU A 243 35.56 -47.18 -12.41
N ASP A 244 35.79 -48.34 -13.05
CA ASP A 244 36.35 -49.51 -12.38
C ASP A 244 37.87 -49.45 -12.20
N GLY A 245 38.45 -50.40 -11.46
CA GLY A 245 39.90 -50.47 -11.25
C GLY A 245 40.73 -50.72 -12.52
N ALA A 246 40.09 -51.10 -13.63
CA ALA A 246 40.70 -51.28 -14.95
C ALA A 246 40.53 -50.05 -15.86
N GLY A 247 39.82 -49.01 -15.40
CA GLY A 247 39.55 -47.78 -16.15
C GLY A 247 38.37 -47.86 -17.12
N ASN A 248 37.49 -48.87 -17.02
CA ASN A 248 36.26 -48.91 -17.80
C ASN A 248 35.18 -48.04 -17.14
N VAL A 249 34.48 -47.28 -17.97
CA VAL A 249 33.37 -46.42 -17.54
C VAL A 249 32.06 -47.20 -17.60
N LEU A 250 31.38 -47.31 -16.47
CA LEU A 250 30.14 -48.06 -16.30
C LEU A 250 29.05 -47.15 -15.72
N SER A 251 27.80 -47.34 -16.14
CA SER A 251 26.68 -46.70 -15.43
C SER A 251 26.64 -47.18 -13.97
N LYS A 252 26.15 -46.35 -13.06
CA LYS A 252 25.97 -46.69 -11.64
C LYS A 252 25.30 -48.03 -11.42
N LYS A 253 24.22 -48.30 -12.14
CA LYS A 253 23.47 -49.54 -12.01
C LYS A 253 24.30 -50.75 -12.41
N THR A 254 24.96 -50.68 -13.56
CA THR A 254 25.86 -51.76 -14.02
C THR A 254 27.02 -51.97 -13.06
N TYR A 255 27.61 -50.89 -12.53
CA TYR A 255 28.69 -50.98 -11.55
C TYR A 255 28.22 -51.65 -10.25
N GLN A 256 27.07 -51.25 -9.70
CA GLN A 256 26.52 -51.85 -8.48
C GLN A 256 26.11 -53.31 -8.67
N ASP A 257 25.56 -53.67 -9.83
CA ASP A 257 25.15 -55.05 -10.12
C ASP A 257 26.38 -55.96 -10.29
N LEU A 258 27.42 -55.49 -10.98
CA LEU A 258 28.69 -56.21 -11.10
C LEU A 258 29.41 -56.33 -9.74
N LEU A 259 29.36 -55.29 -8.91
CA LEU A 259 29.91 -55.31 -7.55
C LEU A 259 29.18 -56.34 -6.66
N ARG A 260 27.84 -56.41 -6.75
CA ARG A 260 27.03 -57.42 -6.04
C ARG A 260 27.31 -58.84 -6.52
N GLN A 261 27.63 -59.01 -7.79
CA GLN A 261 28.00 -60.30 -8.38
C GLN A 261 29.47 -60.68 -8.10
N GLY A 262 30.28 -59.74 -7.58
CA GLY A 262 31.71 -59.95 -7.32
C GLY A 262 32.58 -59.98 -8.58
N LEU A 263 32.14 -59.30 -9.65
CA LEU A 263 32.79 -59.26 -10.98
C LEU A 263 33.63 -58.00 -11.22
N LEU A 264 33.79 -57.14 -10.21
CA LEU A 264 34.54 -55.88 -10.21
C LEU A 264 35.62 -55.89 -9.13
#